data_AF-A0A358RKK2-F1
#
_entry.id   AF-A0A358RKK2-F1
#
_cell.length_a   1.000
_cell.length_b   1.000
_cell.length_c   1.000
_cell.angle_alpha   90.00
_cell.angle_beta   90.00
_cell.angle_gamma   90.00
#
_symmetry.space_group_name_H-M   'P 1'
#
loop_
_entity.id
_entity.type
_entity.pdbx_description
1 polymer ?
#
loop_
_entity_poly.entity_id
_entity_poly.type
_entity_poly.pdbx_seq_one_letter_code
_entity_poly.pdbx_strand_id
1 'polypeptide(L)'
;MKKTIENSRKILTILLFAAIFAAVFSSASVTSYASAESIQDGDFVRLFPTVNYFQSANPSLVSANADYLLVYDKDVRSLFVRPNDSSDTYVYETDFENVTSLFVLENVAFLQADDKFYTIDLSDKTANAVEVALPSP
;
A
#
# COMPACT_ATOMS: atom_id res chain seq x y z
N MET A 1 -58.97 1.20 43.91
CA MET A 1 -59.00 1.67 42.50
C MET A 1 -57.99 2.78 42.19
N LYS A 2 -57.81 3.81 43.03
CA LYS A 2 -56.86 4.93 42.77
C LYS A 2 -55.40 4.49 42.52
N LYS A 3 -54.89 3.56 43.36
CA LYS A 3 -53.51 3.03 43.30
C LYS A 3 -53.20 2.24 42.01
N THR A 4 -54.21 1.54 41.47
CA THR A 4 -54.09 0.75 40.23
C THR A 4 -54.00 1.66 39.00
N ILE A 5 -54.79 2.74 38.97
CA ILE A 5 -54.80 3.71 37.88
C ILE A 5 -53.48 4.50 37.82
N GLU A 6 -52.91 4.85 38.97
CA GLU A 6 -51.60 5.52 39.05
C GLU A 6 -50.45 4.63 38.56
N ASN A 7 -50.48 3.34 38.88
CA ASN A 7 -49.48 2.39 38.38
C ASN A 7 -49.60 2.17 36.86
N SER A 8 -50.82 2.08 36.32
CA SER A 8 -51.03 1.98 34.88
C SER A 8 -50.52 3.24 34.13
N ARG A 9 -50.70 4.43 34.71
CA ARG A 9 -50.17 5.68 34.13
C ARG A 9 -48.64 5.71 34.14
N LYS A 10 -48.00 5.29 35.24
CA LYS A 10 -46.52 5.21 35.33
C LYS A 10 -45.93 4.24 34.32
N ILE A 11 -46.55 3.06 34.14
CA ILE A 11 -46.11 2.06 33.16
C ILE A 11 -46.25 2.61 31.74
N LEU A 12 -47.36 3.29 31.43
CA LEU A 12 -47.58 3.90 30.11
C LEU A 12 -46.54 4.99 29.81
N THR A 13 -46.18 5.82 30.79
CA THR A 13 -45.14 6.84 30.63
C THR A 13 -43.78 6.21 30.37
N ILE A 14 -43.41 5.15 31.09
CA ILE A 14 -42.13 4.44 30.89
C ILE A 14 -42.07 3.82 29.49
N LEU A 15 -43.16 3.20 29.02
CA LEU A 15 -43.26 2.63 27.67
C LEU A 15 -43.12 3.71 26.59
N LEU A 16 -43.70 4.89 26.80
CA LEU A 16 -43.59 6.01 25.86
C LEU A 16 -42.14 6.51 25.75
N PHE A 17 -41.43 6.64 26.88
CA PHE A 17 -40.01 7.03 26.87
C PHE A 17 -39.12 5.97 26.21
N ALA A 18 -39.38 4.68 26.46
CA ALA A 18 -38.64 3.59 25.82
C ALA A 18 -38.83 3.56 24.29
N ALA A 19 -40.05 3.81 23.81
CA ALA A 19 -40.34 3.87 22.38
C ALA A 19 -39.65 5.04 21.68
N ILE A 20 -39.63 6.23 22.31
CA ILE A 20 -38.93 7.41 21.78
C ILE A 20 -37.41 7.16 21.75
N PHE A 21 -36.85 6.57 22.81
CA PHE A 21 -35.42 6.24 22.88
C PHE A 21 -35.01 5.25 21.76
N ALA A 22 -35.82 4.21 21.53
CA ALA A 22 -35.58 3.25 20.44
C ALA A 22 -35.66 3.90 19.05
N ALA A 23 -36.61 4.81 18.82
CA ALA A 23 -36.75 5.50 17.53
C ALA A 23 -35.55 6.43 17.25
N VAL A 24 -35.09 7.18 18.26
CA VAL A 24 -33.92 8.07 18.12
C VAL A 24 -32.64 7.26 17.90
N PHE A 25 -32.41 6.19 18.66
CA PHE A 25 -31.22 5.35 18.50
C PHE A 25 -31.21 4.56 17.18
N SER A 26 -32.37 4.17 16.65
CA SER A 26 -32.46 3.48 15.35
C SER A 26 -32.15 4.39 14.16
N SER A 27 -32.28 5.71 14.33
CA SER A 27 -31.97 6.70 13.28
C SER A 27 -30.49 7.10 13.22
N ALA A 28 -29.70 6.74 14.23
CA ALA A 28 -28.28 7.11 14.32
C ALA A 28 -27.32 6.08 13.67
N SER A 29 -27.84 4.94 13.19
CA SER A 29 -27.03 3.87 12.58
C SER A 29 -27.32 3.67 11.09
N VAL A 30 -27.45 4.76 10.36
CA VAL A 30 -27.26 4.74 8.91
C VAL A 30 -26.18 5.76 8.57
N THR A 31 -24.94 5.46 8.99
CA THR A 31 -23.83 5.86 8.14
C THR A 31 -24.03 5.08 6.84
N SER A 32 -24.65 5.71 5.84
CA SER A 32 -24.41 5.32 4.47
C SER A 32 -22.90 5.41 4.29
N TYR A 33 -22.21 4.28 4.47
CA TYR A 33 -21.01 4.02 3.72
C TYR A 33 -21.49 4.24 2.29
N ALA A 34 -21.08 5.35 1.69
CA ALA A 34 -21.10 5.44 0.24
C ALA A 34 -20.47 4.12 -0.20
N SER A 35 -21.27 3.24 -0.80
CA SER A 35 -20.72 2.07 -1.44
C SER A 35 -19.65 2.65 -2.33
N ALA A 36 -18.38 2.31 -2.07
CA ALA A 36 -17.36 2.53 -3.07
C ALA A 36 -17.99 2.02 -4.37
N GLU A 37 -18.17 2.92 -5.33
CA GLU A 37 -18.69 2.55 -6.64
C GLU A 37 -17.99 1.26 -7.05
N SER A 38 -18.72 0.28 -7.56
CA SER A 38 -18.10 -0.97 -7.98
C SER A 38 -17.21 -0.64 -9.18
N ILE A 39 -15.97 -0.25 -8.90
CA ILE A 39 -14.92 -0.04 -9.88
C ILE A 39 -14.77 -1.40 -10.56
N GLN A 40 -15.09 -1.46 -11.85
CA GLN A 40 -15.01 -2.71 -12.59
C GLN A 40 -13.53 -3.08 -12.73
N ASP A 41 -13.22 -4.37 -12.74
CA ASP A 41 -11.85 -4.92 -12.87
C ASP A 41 -11.11 -4.42 -14.14
N GLY A 42 -11.83 -3.76 -15.07
CA GLY A 42 -11.28 -3.08 -16.25
C GLY A 42 -10.72 -1.67 -16.00
N ASP A 43 -10.96 -1.05 -14.84
CA ASP A 43 -10.44 0.29 -14.51
C ASP A 43 -9.06 0.24 -13.84
N PHE A 44 -8.57 -0.96 -13.47
CA PHE A 44 -7.25 -1.17 -12.91
C PHE A 44 -6.32 -1.85 -13.92
N VAL A 45 -5.28 -1.15 -14.36
CA VAL A 45 -4.17 -1.78 -15.07
C VAL A 45 -3.28 -2.43 -14.01
N ARG A 46 -3.22 -3.76 -14.01
CA ARG A 46 -2.25 -4.51 -13.22
C ARG A 46 -0.86 -4.24 -13.78
N LEU A 47 -0.06 -3.47 -13.04
CA LEU A 47 1.29 -3.10 -13.50
C LEU A 47 2.33 -4.21 -13.29
N PHE A 48 2.13 -5.17 -12.37
CA PHE A 48 3.14 -6.21 -12.10
C PHE A 48 2.54 -7.60 -11.82
N PRO A 49 3.17 -8.70 -12.28
CA PRO A 49 2.72 -10.07 -12.02
C PRO A 49 2.77 -10.45 -10.53
N THR A 50 1.80 -11.26 -10.08
CA THR A 50 1.62 -11.64 -8.65
C THR A 50 2.25 -12.97 -8.26
N VAL A 51 2.91 -13.65 -9.19
CA VAL A 51 3.22 -15.09 -9.03
C VAL A 51 4.38 -15.39 -8.08
N ASN A 52 5.16 -14.39 -7.67
CA ASN A 52 6.16 -14.53 -6.61
C ASN A 52 6.15 -13.25 -5.74
N TYR A 53 5.79 -13.37 -4.46
CA TYR A 53 5.84 -12.24 -3.54
C TYR A 53 7.27 -12.13 -3.00
N PHE A 54 8.12 -11.30 -3.61
CA PHE A 54 9.33 -10.83 -2.92
C PHE A 54 8.88 -9.74 -1.96
N GLN A 55 8.74 -10.12 -0.69
CA GLN A 55 8.41 -9.17 0.34
C GLN A 55 9.72 -8.61 0.87
N SER A 56 10.10 -7.40 0.43
CA SER A 56 11.20 -6.72 1.10
C SER A 56 10.75 -6.42 2.54
N ALA A 57 11.58 -6.80 3.51
CA ALA A 57 11.33 -6.50 4.91
C ALA A 57 11.36 -4.99 5.20
N ASN A 58 11.90 -4.18 4.29
CA ASN A 58 12.01 -2.74 4.41
C ASN A 58 11.28 -2.03 3.25
N PRO A 59 10.23 -1.24 3.53
CA PRO A 59 9.51 -0.51 2.48
C PRO A 59 10.37 0.51 1.73
N SER A 60 11.50 0.98 2.28
CA SER A 60 12.41 1.88 1.56
C SER A 60 13.24 1.19 0.47
N LEU A 61 13.19 -0.15 0.42
CA LEU A 61 13.88 -1.00 -0.54
C LEU A 61 12.93 -1.55 -1.62
N VAL A 62 11.79 -0.88 -1.78
CA VAL A 62 10.82 -1.14 -2.84
C VAL A 62 10.54 0.18 -3.54
N SER A 63 10.64 0.20 -4.86
CA SER A 63 10.33 1.37 -5.67
C SER A 63 9.62 0.95 -6.94
N ALA A 64 8.71 1.78 -7.45
CA ALA A 64 8.02 1.48 -8.69
C ALA A 64 7.70 2.76 -9.49
N ASN A 65 7.63 2.61 -10.81
CA ASN A 65 7.01 3.56 -11.72
C ASN A 65 6.03 2.81 -12.65
N ALA A 66 5.66 3.42 -13.79
CA ALA A 66 4.76 2.79 -14.76
C ALA A 66 5.36 1.55 -15.44
N ASP A 67 6.69 1.47 -15.52
CA ASP A 67 7.41 0.49 -16.34
C ASP A 67 8.12 -0.57 -15.50
N TYR A 68 8.54 -0.26 -14.27
CA TYR A 68 9.33 -1.15 -13.43
C TYR A 68 8.85 -1.16 -11.98
N LEU A 69 8.94 -2.34 -11.38
CA LEU A 69 8.95 -2.57 -9.95
C LEU A 69 10.35 -3.07 -9.58
N LEU A 70 10.98 -2.35 -8.67
CA LEU A 70 12.28 -2.65 -8.10
C LEU A 70 12.10 -3.12 -6.66
N VAL A 71 12.78 -4.22 -6.33
CA VAL A 71 12.82 -4.76 -4.97
C VAL A 71 14.27 -5.11 -4.66
N TYR A 72 14.85 -4.45 -3.67
CA TYR A 72 16.16 -4.82 -3.16
C TYR A 72 16.00 -5.78 -1.98
N ASP A 73 16.69 -6.92 -2.07
CA ASP A 73 16.78 -7.90 -0.99
C ASP A 73 18.17 -7.86 -0.35
N LYS A 74 18.19 -7.46 0.92
CA LYS A 74 19.41 -7.34 1.74
C LYS A 74 20.07 -8.68 2.07
N ASP A 75 19.31 -9.77 2.11
CA ASP A 75 19.82 -11.06 2.58
C ASP A 75 20.60 -11.77 1.46
N VAL A 76 20.15 -11.59 0.21
CA VAL A 76 20.87 -12.07 -0.98
C VAL A 76 21.74 -11.01 -1.65
N ARG A 77 21.60 -9.74 -1.25
CA ARG A 77 22.30 -8.57 -1.81
C ARG A 77 22.06 -8.43 -3.32
N SER A 78 20.79 -8.44 -3.71
CA SER A 78 20.44 -8.35 -5.13
C SER A 78 19.25 -7.42 -5.35
N LEU A 79 19.26 -6.75 -6.50
CA LEU A 79 18.14 -5.93 -6.99
C LEU A 79 17.31 -6.74 -7.98
N PHE A 80 16.09 -7.06 -7.59
CA PHE A 80 15.09 -7.69 -8.44
C PHE A 80 14.32 -6.62 -9.21
N VAL A 81 14.22 -6.79 -10.52
CA VAL A 81 13.51 -5.86 -11.40
C VAL A 81 12.45 -6.59 -12.18
N ARG A 82 11.23 -6.03 -12.13
CA ARG A 82 10.06 -6.51 -12.83
C ARG A 82 9.54 -5.45 -13.78
N PRO A 83 9.71 -5.63 -15.08
CA PRO A 83 9.03 -4.80 -16.06
C PRO A 83 7.52 -5.00 -16.01
N ASN A 84 6.77 -3.98 -16.38
CA ASN A 84 5.33 -4.04 -16.57
C ASN A 84 4.97 -4.75 -17.89
N ASP A 85 5.83 -4.67 -18.90
CA ASP A 85 5.58 -5.24 -20.23
C ASP A 85 5.97 -6.73 -20.37
N SER A 86 6.53 -7.34 -19.31
CA SER A 86 7.03 -8.72 -19.33
C SER A 86 6.68 -9.48 -18.04
N SER A 87 6.51 -10.80 -18.17
CA SER A 87 6.37 -11.69 -17.02
C SER A 87 7.71 -11.97 -16.31
N ASP A 88 8.83 -11.62 -16.95
CA ASP A 88 10.15 -12.04 -16.48
C ASP A 88 10.69 -11.07 -15.42
N THR A 89 11.18 -11.64 -14.32
CA THR A 89 12.01 -10.91 -13.36
C THR A 89 13.48 -11.09 -13.76
N TYR A 90 14.24 -10.01 -13.80
CA TYR A 90 15.70 -10.10 -13.87
C TYR A 90 16.32 -9.56 -12.59
N VAL A 91 17.57 -9.96 -12.37
CA VAL A 91 18.29 -9.75 -11.12
C VAL A 91 19.61 -9.07 -11.45
N TYR A 92 19.87 -7.95 -10.80
CA TYR A 92 21.22 -7.40 -10.72
C TYR A 92 21.83 -7.88 -9.41
N GLU A 93 22.89 -8.66 -9.52
CA GLU A 93 23.74 -8.96 -8.37
C GLU A 93 24.47 -7.68 -7.97
N THR A 94 24.39 -7.32 -6.70
CA THR A 94 24.93 -6.06 -6.19
C THR A 94 25.71 -6.35 -4.91
N ASP A 95 27.00 -6.09 -4.88
CA ASP A 95 27.80 -6.37 -3.68
C ASP A 95 27.62 -5.33 -2.55
N PHE A 96 26.49 -4.61 -2.53
CA PHE A 96 26.18 -3.58 -1.55
C PHE A 96 25.89 -4.17 -0.17
N GLU A 97 26.47 -3.59 0.87
CA GLU A 97 26.28 -4.07 2.24
C GLU A 97 25.12 -3.36 2.95
N ASN A 98 24.99 -2.06 2.73
CA ASN A 98 23.99 -1.23 3.39
C ASN A 98 23.27 -0.32 2.39
N VAL A 99 22.18 -0.83 1.81
CA VAL A 99 21.27 -0.03 0.99
C VAL A 99 20.24 0.66 1.87
N THR A 100 20.18 1.99 1.79
CA THR A 100 19.24 2.80 2.58
C THR A 100 18.05 3.28 1.77
N SER A 101 18.27 3.48 0.47
CA SER A 101 17.29 4.10 -0.43
C SER A 101 17.32 3.44 -1.80
N LEU A 102 16.13 3.21 -2.36
CA LEU A 102 15.94 2.71 -3.73
C LEU A 102 14.88 3.55 -4.42
N PHE A 103 15.18 4.06 -5.60
CA PHE A 103 14.22 4.80 -6.42
C PHE A 103 14.35 4.40 -7.89
N VAL A 104 13.26 4.51 -8.64
CA VAL A 104 13.27 4.34 -10.09
C VAL A 104 12.78 5.62 -10.75
N LEU A 105 13.56 6.11 -11.71
CA LEU A 105 13.18 7.23 -12.56
C LEU A 105 13.44 6.83 -14.00
N GLU A 106 12.38 6.85 -14.81
CA GLU A 106 12.41 6.32 -16.18
C GLU A 106 12.98 4.89 -16.21
N ASN A 107 14.07 4.68 -16.97
CA ASN A 107 14.77 3.41 -17.09
C ASN A 107 16.01 3.32 -16.18
N VAL A 108 16.09 4.11 -15.10
CA VAL A 108 17.27 4.12 -14.23
C VAL A 108 16.86 3.80 -12.79
N ALA A 109 17.52 2.79 -12.22
CA ALA A 109 17.47 2.54 -10.78
C ALA A 109 18.53 3.38 -10.07
N PHE A 110 18.12 4.13 -9.06
CA PHE A 110 18.98 4.89 -8.15
C PHE A 110 19.04 4.17 -6.82
N LEU A 111 20.27 3.91 -6.34
CA LEU A 111 20.51 3.30 -5.05
C LEU A 111 21.41 4.20 -4.21
N GLN A 112 21.07 4.36 -2.94
CA GLN A 112 22.01 4.85 -1.95
C GLN A 112 22.51 3.65 -1.16
N ALA A 113 23.79 3.36 -1.26
CA ALA A 113 24.42 2.19 -0.68
C ALA A 113 25.82 2.54 -0.19
N ASP A 114 26.23 2.02 0.98
CA ASP A 114 27.60 2.13 1.48
C ASP A 114 28.15 3.58 1.47
N ASP A 115 27.32 4.53 1.92
CA ASP A 115 27.56 5.98 1.93
C ASP A 115 27.80 6.63 0.56
N LYS A 116 27.42 5.94 -0.52
CA LYS A 116 27.57 6.35 -1.92
C LYS A 116 26.25 6.29 -2.67
N PHE A 117 26.24 6.85 -3.88
CA PHE A 117 25.11 6.83 -4.79
C PHE A 117 25.46 6.03 -6.03
N TYR A 118 24.53 5.21 -6.48
CA TYR A 118 24.70 4.34 -7.64
C TYR A 118 23.51 4.45 -8.58
N THR A 119 23.79 4.26 -9.86
CA THR A 119 22.78 4.11 -10.91
C THR A 119 22.95 2.80 -11.67
N ILE A 120 21.84 2.18 -12.06
CA ILE A 120 21.81 1.04 -12.97
C ILE A 120 20.86 1.39 -14.12
N ASP A 121 21.31 1.21 -15.37
CA ASP A 121 20.47 1.33 -16.56
C ASP A 121 19.64 0.06 -16.73
N LEU A 122 18.32 0.18 -16.54
CA LEU A 122 17.36 -0.91 -16.61
C LEU A 122 17.02 -1.33 -18.05
N SER A 123 17.40 -0.52 -19.04
CA SER A 123 17.26 -0.91 -20.46
C SER A 123 18.26 -1.99 -20.87
N ASP A 124 19.39 -2.08 -20.15
CA ASP A 124 20.39 -3.13 -20.29
C ASP A 124 20.36 -4.09 -19.09
N LYS A 125 19.86 -5.31 -19.34
CA LYS A 125 19.77 -6.38 -18.32
C LYS A 125 21.12 -6.89 -17.84
N THR A 126 22.21 -6.47 -18.48
CA THR A 126 23.59 -6.81 -18.13
C THR A 126 24.38 -5.62 -17.57
N ALA A 127 23.71 -4.47 -17.39
CA ALA A 127 24.31 -3.29 -16.79
C ALA A 127 24.85 -3.58 -15.38
N ASN A 128 25.94 -2.93 -15.04
CA ASN A 128 26.48 -2.92 -13.69
C ASN A 128 26.10 -1.63 -12.99
N ALA A 129 26.11 -1.64 -11.66
CA ALA A 129 25.95 -0.42 -10.89
C ALA A 129 27.15 0.52 -11.10
N VAL A 130 26.84 1.78 -11.43
CA VAL A 130 27.82 2.85 -11.63
C VAL A 130 27.72 3.82 -10.47
N GLU A 131 28.82 4.05 -9.76
CA GLU A 131 28.89 5.08 -8.72
C GLU A 131 28.75 6.46 -9.35
N VAL A 132 27.88 7.30 -8.78
CA VAL A 132 27.63 8.67 -9.23
C VAL A 132 28.01 9.64 -8.12
N ALA A 133 28.91 10.57 -8.45
CA ALA A 133 29.17 11.71 -7.58
C ALA A 133 28.04 12.73 -7.77
N LEU A 134 27.21 12.92 -6.73
CA LEU A 134 26.30 14.06 -6.72
C LEU A 134 27.13 15.33 -6.49
N PRO A 135 27.03 16.36 -7.36
CA PRO A 135 27.70 17.62 -7.12
C PRO A 135 27.21 18.17 -5.77
N SER A 136 28.14 18.69 -4.96
CA SER A 136 27.75 19.43 -3.76
C SER A 136 26.85 20.60 -4.15
N PRO A 137 25.77 20.86 -3.40
CA PRO A 137 24.84 21.95 -3.67
C PRO A 137 25.51 23.33 -3.66
#